data_AF-A0A2V8HRA3-F1
#
_entry.id   AF-A0A2V8HRA3-F1
#
_cell.length_a   1.000
_cell.length_b   1.000
_cell.length_c   1.000
_cell.angle_alpha   90.00
_cell.angle_beta   90.00
_cell.angle_gamma   90.00
#
_symmetry.space_group_name_H-M   'P 1'
#
loop_
_entity.id
_entity.type
_entity.pdbx_description
1 polymer ?
#
loop_
_entity_poly.entity_id
_entity_poly.type
_entity_poly.pdbx_seq_one_letter_code
_entity_poly.pdbx_strand_id
1 'polypeptide(L)'
;NVDVVKAATRAGRVVYASNHKSHTDYLAEPLVLDDNGIRPPLIAAGINLYGGPLGLLNRYVTGAIPIRRNSRDPMYLTTLKAYVAEIVKKHDLFFYPEGGRSYSGELKSPKTGLLHAALQADVSRMAVIPTAVAYDFVLEDHVLARQGVKRAQKPFSRELAEMVRYAVGYRSRAIVTFGKPLSIEGVDPTSRREVLDLAHTIMTAVGRLHKVLPTAVVANAMRPSVTRRDLEARADAVIDTLRSAGANLGVQSGAEAVAQALEPLEARGIIVAERGRVRVRDRNVLRYYARTLDHLLASPSRRTH
;
A
#
# COMPACT_ATOMS: atom_id res chain seq x y z
N ASN A 1 13.97 -3.33 -8.38
CA ASN A 1 13.72 -4.68 -8.95
C ASN A 1 12.79 -4.66 -10.16
N VAL A 2 12.90 -3.68 -11.06
CA VAL A 2 11.98 -3.60 -12.21
C VAL A 2 12.31 -4.65 -13.27
N ASP A 3 13.56 -5.11 -13.36
CA ASP A 3 13.97 -6.12 -14.34
C ASP A 3 13.25 -7.47 -14.18
N VAL A 4 12.93 -7.82 -12.93
CA VAL A 4 12.11 -9.01 -12.61
C VAL A 4 10.72 -8.91 -13.26
N VAL A 5 10.14 -7.71 -13.24
CA VAL A 5 8.86 -7.43 -13.87
C VAL A 5 8.98 -7.50 -15.39
N LYS A 6 10.03 -6.91 -15.98
CA LYS A 6 10.31 -6.98 -17.42
C LYS A 6 10.44 -8.42 -17.91
N ALA A 7 11.12 -9.28 -17.15
CA ALA A 7 11.25 -10.69 -17.48
C ALA A 7 9.88 -11.41 -17.41
N ALA A 8 9.10 -11.16 -16.37
CA ALA A 8 7.79 -11.77 -16.18
C ALA A 8 6.79 -11.38 -17.28
N THR A 9 6.72 -10.10 -17.66
CA THR A 9 5.81 -9.60 -18.71
C THR A 9 6.19 -10.11 -20.11
N ARG A 10 7.45 -10.46 -20.34
CA ARG A 10 7.90 -11.13 -21.57
C ARG A 10 7.58 -12.63 -21.58
N ALA A 11 7.59 -13.27 -20.41
CA ALA A 11 7.36 -14.70 -20.27
C ALA A 11 5.86 -15.07 -20.36
N GLY A 12 4.99 -14.17 -19.91
CA GLY A 12 3.55 -14.39 -19.90
C GLY A 12 2.78 -13.22 -19.30
N ARG A 13 1.58 -13.53 -18.81
CA ARG A 13 0.66 -12.56 -18.22
C ARG A 13 1.05 -12.25 -16.78
N VAL A 14 0.99 -10.97 -16.40
CA VAL A 14 1.30 -10.54 -15.04
C VAL A 14 0.06 -10.01 -14.34
N VAL A 15 -0.11 -10.45 -13.09
CA VAL A 15 -1.09 -9.88 -12.16
C VAL A 15 -0.33 -9.26 -11.00
N TYR A 16 -0.43 -7.93 -10.87
CA TYR A 16 0.19 -7.20 -9.76
C TYR A 16 -0.78 -7.12 -8.59
N ALA A 17 -0.26 -7.40 -7.39
CA ALA A 17 -1.00 -7.33 -6.15
C ALA A 17 -0.25 -6.44 -5.16
N SER A 18 -0.81 -5.26 -4.85
CA SER A 18 -0.16 -4.26 -3.99
C SER A 18 -0.95 -3.87 -2.74
N ASN A 19 -0.26 -3.33 -1.74
CA ASN A 19 -0.92 -2.67 -0.61
C ASN A 19 -1.50 -1.31 -1.05
N HIS A 20 -2.50 -0.81 -0.33
CA HIS A 20 -3.19 0.43 -0.71
C HIS A 20 -3.13 1.48 0.40
N LYS A 21 -2.41 2.59 0.17
CA LYS A 21 -2.17 3.67 1.15
C LYS A 21 -2.81 5.00 0.75
N SER A 22 -2.81 5.37 -0.53
CA SER A 22 -3.25 6.69 -1.00
C SER A 22 -4.06 6.61 -2.30
N HIS A 23 -4.79 7.67 -2.63
CA HIS A 23 -5.31 7.89 -3.99
C HIS A 23 -4.21 8.07 -5.04
N THR A 24 -2.99 8.38 -4.62
CA THR A 24 -1.85 8.51 -5.53
C THR A 24 -1.29 7.17 -5.99
N ASP A 25 -1.63 6.05 -5.33
CA ASP A 25 -1.15 4.71 -5.70
C ASP A 25 -1.51 4.35 -7.15
N TYR A 26 -2.73 4.71 -7.58
CA TYR A 26 -3.23 4.50 -8.94
C TYR A 26 -2.48 5.28 -10.03
N LEU A 27 -1.58 6.19 -9.64
CA LEU A 27 -0.72 6.96 -10.53
C LEU A 27 0.75 6.57 -10.34
N ALA A 28 1.21 6.49 -9.09
CA ALA A 28 2.61 6.25 -8.77
C ALA A 28 3.10 4.87 -9.24
N GLU A 29 2.34 3.80 -8.98
CA GLU A 29 2.79 2.45 -9.32
C GLU A 29 2.78 2.19 -10.84
N PRO A 30 1.75 2.59 -11.60
CA PRO A 30 1.76 2.53 -13.06
C PRO A 30 2.84 3.41 -13.70
N LEU A 31 3.09 4.60 -13.16
CA LEU A 31 4.12 5.51 -13.67
C LEU A 31 5.51 4.89 -13.57
N VAL A 32 5.83 4.21 -12.45
CA VAL A 32 7.10 3.49 -12.31
C VAL A 32 7.24 2.39 -13.36
N LEU A 33 6.16 1.73 -13.76
CA LEU A 33 6.19 0.72 -14.84
C LEU A 33 6.43 1.40 -16.20
N ASP A 34 5.70 2.47 -16.50
CA ASP A 34 5.77 3.21 -17.76
C ASP A 34 7.16 3.83 -17.99
N ASP A 35 7.73 4.49 -16.97
CA ASP A 35 9.09 5.05 -16.97
C ASP A 35 10.17 3.99 -17.25
N ASN A 36 9.84 2.71 -17.04
CA ASN A 36 10.73 1.58 -17.30
C ASN A 36 10.38 0.81 -18.58
N GLY A 37 9.49 1.33 -19.42
CA GLY A 37 9.09 0.71 -20.69
C GLY A 37 8.21 -0.53 -20.53
N ILE A 38 7.55 -0.69 -19.36
CA ILE A 38 6.56 -1.73 -19.13
C ILE A 38 5.19 -1.10 -19.32
N ARG A 39 4.40 -1.65 -20.25
CA ARG A 39 3.04 -1.17 -20.49
C ARG A 39 2.23 -1.23 -19.18
N PRO A 40 1.61 -0.12 -18.75
CA PRO A 40 0.79 -0.10 -17.54
C PRO A 40 -0.34 -1.14 -17.58
N PRO A 41 -0.55 -1.90 -16.49
CA PRO A 41 -1.65 -2.86 -16.36
C PRO A 41 -3.00 -2.15 -16.19
N LEU A 42 -4.09 -2.84 -16.48
CA LEU A 42 -5.43 -2.34 -16.17
C LEU A 42 -5.70 -2.44 -14.68
N ILE A 43 -6.18 -1.35 -14.08
CA ILE A 43 -6.34 -1.26 -12.63
C ILE A 43 -7.81 -1.41 -12.22
N ALA A 44 -8.08 -2.23 -11.22
CA ALA A 44 -9.40 -2.31 -10.60
C ALA A 44 -9.65 -1.11 -9.66
N ALA A 45 -10.56 -0.21 -10.01
CA ALA A 45 -10.91 0.97 -9.23
C ALA A 45 -12.36 0.93 -8.71
N GLY A 46 -12.61 1.54 -7.56
CA GLY A 46 -13.97 1.70 -7.06
C GLY A 46 -14.78 2.63 -7.95
N ILE A 47 -16.03 2.27 -8.27
CA ILE A 47 -16.91 3.11 -9.12
C ILE A 47 -17.13 4.52 -8.54
N ASN A 48 -16.98 4.67 -7.22
CA ASN A 48 -17.06 5.95 -6.52
C ASN A 48 -15.98 6.96 -6.97
N LEU A 49 -14.92 6.51 -7.64
CA LEU A 49 -13.86 7.35 -8.20
C LEU A 49 -14.14 7.82 -9.63
N TYR A 50 -15.29 7.45 -10.21
CA TYR A 50 -15.69 7.86 -11.55
C TYR A 50 -16.50 9.17 -11.58
N GLY A 51 -16.68 9.81 -10.43
CA GLY A 51 -17.27 11.14 -10.34
C GLY A 51 -16.25 12.25 -10.58
N GLY A 52 -16.63 13.28 -11.35
CA GLY A 52 -15.84 14.50 -11.53
C GLY A 52 -14.49 14.29 -12.27
N PRO A 53 -13.48 15.15 -12.02
CA PRO A 53 -12.19 15.10 -12.73
C PRO A 53 -11.43 13.77 -12.58
N LEU A 54 -11.55 13.08 -11.44
CA LEU A 54 -10.95 11.76 -11.27
C LEU A 54 -11.57 10.69 -12.17
N GLY A 55 -12.86 10.82 -12.51
CA GLY A 55 -13.49 9.88 -13.44
C GLY A 55 -12.96 10.01 -14.86
N LEU A 56 -12.58 11.23 -15.27
CA LEU A 56 -11.90 11.46 -16.54
C LEU A 56 -10.50 10.85 -16.51
N LEU A 57 -9.73 11.03 -15.45
CA LEU A 57 -8.42 10.39 -15.29
C LEU A 57 -8.53 8.86 -15.30
N ASN A 58 -9.47 8.30 -14.56
CA ASN A 58 -9.66 6.85 -14.50
C ASN A 58 -10.10 6.27 -15.85
N ARG A 59 -10.93 7.00 -16.60
CA ARG A 59 -11.42 6.56 -17.90
C ARG A 59 -10.41 6.72 -19.02
N TYR A 60 -9.66 7.82 -19.04
CA TYR A 60 -8.83 8.21 -20.19
C TYR A 60 -7.32 8.07 -19.96
N VAL A 61 -6.86 8.06 -18.71
CA VAL A 61 -5.42 7.98 -18.38
C VAL A 61 -5.06 6.61 -17.84
N THR A 62 -5.76 6.13 -16.80
CA THR A 62 -5.41 4.84 -16.15
C THR A 62 -6.12 3.63 -16.77
N GLY A 63 -7.17 3.86 -17.57
CA GLY A 63 -7.98 2.78 -18.15
C GLY A 63 -8.61 1.87 -17.11
N ALA A 64 -8.88 2.39 -15.91
CA ALA A 64 -9.30 1.58 -14.78
C ALA A 64 -10.65 0.88 -15.07
N ILE A 65 -10.82 -0.28 -14.46
CA ILE A 65 -12.05 -1.07 -14.46
C ILE A 65 -12.94 -0.58 -13.32
N PRO A 66 -14.16 -0.07 -13.58
CA PRO A 66 -15.06 0.38 -12.53
C PRO A 66 -15.68 -0.82 -11.79
N ILE A 67 -15.51 -0.86 -10.47
CA ILE A 67 -16.03 -1.92 -9.61
C ILE A 67 -16.90 -1.35 -8.50
N ARG A 68 -18.12 -1.87 -8.35
CA ARG A 68 -18.97 -1.68 -7.17
C ARG A 68 -18.40 -2.47 -6.00
N ARG A 69 -17.74 -1.77 -5.08
CA ARG A 69 -17.22 -2.37 -3.84
C ARG A 69 -18.38 -2.82 -2.94
N ASN A 70 -18.21 -3.94 -2.26
CA ASN A 70 -19.18 -4.51 -1.31
C ASN A 70 -20.56 -4.87 -1.91
N SER A 71 -20.65 -5.02 -3.23
CA SER A 71 -21.87 -5.58 -3.84
C SER A 71 -22.09 -7.02 -3.35
N ARG A 72 -23.33 -7.33 -2.97
CA ARG A 72 -23.77 -8.69 -2.59
C ARG A 72 -24.61 -9.35 -3.67
N ASP A 73 -24.87 -8.65 -4.78
CA ASP A 73 -25.63 -9.16 -5.91
C ASP A 73 -24.84 -10.30 -6.60
N PRO A 74 -25.34 -11.56 -6.57
CA PRO A 74 -24.67 -12.71 -7.16
C PRO A 74 -24.47 -12.58 -8.68
N MET A 75 -25.41 -11.93 -9.38
CA MET A 75 -25.31 -11.73 -10.83
C MET A 75 -24.16 -10.79 -11.14
N TYR A 76 -24.11 -9.64 -10.46
CA TYR A 76 -22.99 -8.71 -10.57
C TYR A 76 -21.64 -9.36 -10.27
N LEU A 77 -21.54 -10.14 -9.17
CA LEU A 77 -20.28 -10.79 -8.79
C LEU A 77 -19.83 -11.83 -9.83
N THR A 78 -20.77 -12.60 -10.39
CA THR A 78 -20.48 -13.58 -11.44
C THR A 78 -20.03 -12.89 -12.73
N THR A 79 -20.75 -11.85 -13.16
CA THR A 79 -20.37 -11.05 -14.34
C THR A 79 -19.01 -10.40 -14.16
N LEU A 80 -18.73 -9.82 -12.97
CA LEU A 80 -17.43 -9.21 -12.68
C LEU A 80 -16.30 -10.23 -12.77
N LYS A 81 -16.49 -11.44 -12.23
CA LYS A 81 -15.48 -12.50 -12.32
C LYS A 81 -15.18 -12.89 -13.76
N ALA A 82 -16.22 -13.16 -14.55
CA ALA A 82 -16.07 -13.49 -15.97
C ALA A 82 -15.40 -12.35 -16.75
N TYR A 83 -15.79 -11.10 -16.48
CA TYR A 83 -15.19 -9.93 -17.10
C TYR A 83 -13.69 -9.81 -16.78
N VAL A 84 -13.31 -9.93 -15.51
CA VAL A 84 -11.89 -9.87 -15.10
C VAL A 84 -11.10 -11.04 -15.70
N ALA A 85 -11.67 -12.24 -15.75
CA ALA A 85 -11.04 -13.39 -16.40
C ALA A 85 -10.73 -13.12 -17.88
N GLU A 86 -11.69 -12.56 -18.63
CA GLU A 86 -11.48 -12.17 -20.03
C GLU A 86 -10.47 -11.04 -20.22
N ILE A 87 -10.43 -10.09 -19.27
CA ILE A 87 -9.42 -9.02 -19.29
C ILE A 87 -8.01 -9.60 -19.13
N VAL A 88 -7.81 -10.49 -18.15
CA VAL A 88 -6.50 -11.08 -17.85
C VAL A 88 -5.95 -11.88 -19.03
N LYS A 89 -6.80 -12.45 -19.90
CA LYS A 89 -6.34 -13.08 -21.14
C LYS A 89 -5.62 -12.08 -22.06
N LYS A 90 -6.05 -10.81 -22.09
CA LYS A 90 -5.58 -9.80 -23.04
C LYS A 90 -4.65 -8.73 -22.44
N HIS A 91 -4.78 -8.45 -21.15
CA HIS A 91 -4.05 -7.36 -20.48
C HIS A 91 -3.57 -7.80 -19.10
N ASP A 92 -2.43 -7.26 -18.68
CA ASP A 92 -1.97 -7.37 -17.30
C ASP A 92 -2.97 -6.69 -16.37
N LEU A 93 -3.13 -7.23 -15.16
CA LEU A 93 -4.09 -6.74 -14.17
C LEU A 93 -3.34 -6.21 -12.95
N PHE A 94 -3.78 -5.08 -12.43
CA PHE A 94 -3.31 -4.54 -11.15
C PHE A 94 -4.48 -4.42 -10.19
N PHE A 95 -4.33 -4.99 -9.00
CA PHE A 95 -5.33 -4.87 -7.96
C PHE A 95 -4.72 -4.76 -6.56
N TYR A 96 -5.55 -4.29 -5.64
CA TYR A 96 -5.21 -4.16 -4.24
C TYR A 96 -5.96 -5.22 -3.44
N PRO A 97 -5.30 -6.31 -2.98
CA PRO A 97 -5.98 -7.39 -2.25
C PRO A 97 -6.71 -6.89 -0.99
N GLU A 98 -6.27 -5.80 -0.38
CA GLU A 98 -6.95 -5.18 0.78
C GLU A 98 -8.39 -4.70 0.48
N GLY A 99 -8.72 -4.46 -0.81
CA GLY A 99 -10.03 -3.99 -1.25
C GLY A 99 -10.35 -2.54 -0.90
N GLY A 100 -9.39 -1.78 -0.37
CA GLY A 100 -9.50 -0.34 -0.10
C GLY A 100 -8.37 0.18 0.79
N ARG A 101 -8.09 1.48 0.69
CA ARG A 101 -6.98 2.19 1.37
C ARG A 101 -6.94 1.94 2.87
N SER A 102 -5.73 1.82 3.43
CA SER A 102 -5.54 1.77 4.86
C SER A 102 -5.83 3.12 5.51
N TYR A 103 -6.76 3.15 6.46
CA TYR A 103 -7.09 4.33 7.26
C TYR A 103 -6.38 4.32 8.62
N SER A 104 -5.86 3.15 9.05
CA SER A 104 -5.14 2.96 10.32
C SER A 104 -3.62 2.92 10.14
N GLY A 105 -3.12 2.77 8.91
CA GLY A 105 -1.71 2.55 8.60
C GLY A 105 -1.35 1.08 8.42
N GLU A 106 -2.13 0.17 9.01
CA GLU A 106 -1.90 -1.28 9.00
C GLU A 106 -2.15 -1.89 7.61
N LEU A 107 -1.54 -3.04 7.33
CA LEU A 107 -1.96 -3.89 6.21
C LEU A 107 -3.21 -4.67 6.58
N LYS A 108 -4.22 -4.66 5.72
CA LYS A 108 -5.48 -5.39 5.95
C LYS A 108 -5.41 -6.84 5.50
N SER A 109 -6.33 -7.64 6.01
CA SER A 109 -6.57 -8.99 5.49
C SER A 109 -6.99 -8.96 4.02
N PRO A 110 -6.53 -9.92 3.20
CA PRO A 110 -6.83 -9.94 1.78
C PRO A 110 -8.30 -10.29 1.51
N LYS A 111 -8.83 -9.70 0.45
CA LYS A 111 -10.05 -10.12 -0.23
C LYS A 111 -9.67 -10.91 -1.48
N THR A 112 -10.27 -12.09 -1.64
CA THR A 112 -9.91 -13.04 -2.70
C THR A 112 -10.65 -12.80 -4.02
N GLY A 113 -11.65 -11.91 -4.07
CA GLY A 113 -12.57 -11.81 -5.21
C GLY A 113 -11.90 -11.60 -6.57
N LEU A 114 -10.97 -10.64 -6.68
CA LEU A 114 -10.25 -10.37 -7.93
C LEU A 114 -9.17 -11.40 -8.23
N LEU A 115 -8.50 -11.92 -7.20
CA LEU A 115 -7.53 -13.00 -7.36
C LEU A 115 -8.21 -14.25 -7.91
N HIS A 116 -9.35 -14.64 -7.34
CA HIS A 116 -10.16 -15.74 -7.82
C HIS A 116 -10.57 -15.54 -9.28
N ALA A 117 -11.03 -14.35 -9.65
CA ALA A 117 -11.39 -14.04 -11.03
C ALA A 117 -10.20 -14.16 -11.99
N ALA A 118 -9.00 -13.70 -11.58
CA ALA A 118 -7.80 -13.84 -12.38
C ALA A 118 -7.39 -15.31 -12.56
N LEU A 119 -7.44 -16.12 -11.49
CA LEU A 119 -7.13 -17.56 -11.57
C LEU A 119 -8.11 -18.33 -12.48
N GLN A 120 -9.38 -17.92 -12.52
CA GLN A 120 -10.39 -18.50 -13.43
C GLN A 120 -10.14 -18.18 -14.91
N ALA A 121 -9.22 -17.27 -15.24
CA ALA A 121 -8.88 -16.96 -16.63
C ALA A 121 -8.18 -18.12 -17.35
N ASP A 122 -7.61 -19.07 -16.59
CA ASP A 122 -6.87 -20.25 -17.08
C ASP A 122 -5.81 -19.91 -18.13
N VAL A 123 -5.01 -18.88 -17.83
CA VAL A 123 -3.92 -18.43 -18.69
C VAL A 123 -2.66 -19.25 -18.38
N SER A 124 -2.20 -20.04 -19.35
CA SER A 124 -1.11 -21.03 -19.20
C SER A 124 0.21 -20.50 -18.66
N ARG A 125 0.52 -19.22 -18.87
CA ARG A 125 1.71 -18.55 -18.33
C ARG A 125 1.27 -17.28 -17.63
N MET A 126 0.79 -17.40 -16.40
CA MET A 126 0.45 -16.27 -15.55
C MET A 126 1.23 -16.30 -14.23
N ALA A 127 1.74 -15.16 -13.81
CA ALA A 127 2.40 -15.01 -12.51
C ALA A 127 1.81 -13.84 -11.73
N VAL A 128 1.75 -14.00 -10.41
CA VAL A 128 1.39 -12.90 -9.51
C VAL A 128 2.67 -12.21 -9.05
N ILE A 129 2.79 -10.89 -9.24
CA ILE A 129 3.90 -10.11 -8.70
C ILE A 129 3.43 -9.34 -7.47
N PRO A 130 3.84 -9.75 -6.25
CA PRO A 130 3.64 -8.95 -5.06
C PRO A 130 4.37 -7.62 -5.23
N THR A 131 3.66 -6.52 -5.02
CA THR A 131 4.18 -5.17 -5.12
C THR A 131 3.92 -4.47 -3.80
N ALA A 132 4.82 -3.57 -3.39
CA ALA A 132 4.60 -2.77 -2.21
C ALA A 132 4.90 -1.31 -2.48
N VAL A 133 4.00 -0.44 -2.02
CA VAL A 133 4.19 1.01 -2.04
C VAL A 133 4.37 1.54 -0.62
N ALA A 134 5.36 2.41 -0.45
CA ALA A 134 5.62 3.15 0.77
C ALA A 134 5.80 4.64 0.44
N TYR A 135 5.30 5.52 1.30
CA TYR A 135 5.45 6.96 1.13
C TYR A 135 6.17 7.55 2.33
N ASP A 136 7.06 8.52 2.11
CA ASP A 136 7.54 9.36 3.21
C ASP A 136 6.32 9.95 3.92
N PHE A 137 5.39 10.51 3.13
CA PHE A 137 4.07 10.95 3.54
C PHE A 137 2.99 10.73 2.49
N VAL A 138 1.81 10.29 2.95
CA VAL A 138 0.57 10.30 2.18
C VAL A 138 -0.03 11.70 2.25
N LEU A 139 -0.42 12.27 1.10
CA LEU A 139 -0.87 13.65 1.03
C LEU A 139 -2.18 13.88 1.81
N GLU A 140 -3.11 12.92 1.79
CA GLU A 140 -4.41 12.98 2.48
C GLU A 140 -4.42 12.36 3.89
N ASP A 141 -3.27 12.19 4.52
CA ASP A 141 -3.14 11.37 5.71
C ASP A 141 -3.82 11.91 6.98
N HIS A 142 -3.99 13.22 7.15
CA HIS A 142 -4.70 13.75 8.32
C HIS A 142 -6.18 13.41 8.22
N VAL A 143 -6.77 13.50 7.02
CA VAL A 143 -8.13 13.02 6.79
C VAL A 143 -8.20 11.51 6.99
N LEU A 144 -7.28 10.72 6.42
CA LEU A 144 -7.28 9.26 6.56
C LEU A 144 -7.16 8.80 8.01
N ALA A 145 -6.19 9.33 8.76
CA ALA A 145 -5.96 8.97 10.16
C ALA A 145 -7.19 9.30 11.02
N ARG A 146 -7.86 10.43 10.76
CA ARG A 146 -9.10 10.79 11.45
C ARG A 146 -10.27 9.88 11.07
N GLN A 147 -10.37 9.45 9.81
CA GLN A 147 -11.38 8.48 9.38
C GLN A 147 -11.19 7.13 10.07
N GLY A 148 -9.94 6.66 10.20
CA GLY A 148 -9.62 5.42 10.92
C GLY A 148 -10.05 5.46 12.39
N VAL A 149 -9.78 6.57 13.08
CA VAL A 149 -10.19 6.77 14.49
C VAL A 149 -11.71 6.86 14.63
N LYS A 150 -12.38 7.62 13.75
CA LYS A 150 -13.84 7.84 13.84
C LYS A 150 -14.66 6.71 13.22
N ARG A 151 -14.04 5.75 12.53
CA ARG A 151 -14.70 4.70 11.72
C ARG A 151 -15.76 5.25 10.76
N ALA A 152 -15.56 6.49 10.28
CA ALA A 152 -16.52 7.20 9.46
C ALA A 152 -15.82 7.78 8.24
N GLN A 153 -16.24 7.38 7.04
CA GLN A 153 -15.69 7.88 5.79
C GLN A 153 -16.06 9.35 5.60
N LYS A 154 -15.14 10.15 5.05
CA LYS A 154 -15.40 11.53 4.63
C LYS A 154 -15.61 11.58 3.12
N PRO A 155 -16.30 12.62 2.63
CA PRO A 155 -16.42 12.85 1.19
C PRO A 155 -15.05 13.02 0.55
N PHE A 156 -14.89 12.49 -0.67
CA PHE A 156 -13.67 12.57 -1.45
C PHE A 156 -13.18 14.02 -1.65
N SER A 157 -14.07 15.00 -1.73
CA SER A 157 -13.71 16.42 -1.87
C SER A 157 -12.83 16.94 -0.74
N ARG A 158 -12.99 16.44 0.50
CA ARG A 158 -12.13 16.83 1.63
C ARG A 158 -10.73 16.24 1.51
N GLU A 159 -10.63 15.02 1.02
CA GLU A 159 -9.35 14.35 0.78
C GLU A 159 -8.60 15.06 -0.36
N LEU A 160 -9.30 15.37 -1.46
CA LEU A 160 -8.73 16.13 -2.57
C LEU A 160 -8.25 17.53 -2.15
N ALA A 161 -9.04 18.25 -1.36
CA ALA A 161 -8.64 19.58 -0.87
C ALA A 161 -7.35 19.52 -0.03
N GLU A 162 -7.21 18.49 0.80
CA GLU A 162 -5.97 18.26 1.54
C GLU A 162 -4.80 17.90 0.62
N MET A 163 -5.02 17.01 -0.37
CA MET A 163 -3.99 16.66 -1.35
C MET A 163 -3.49 17.89 -2.11
N VAL A 164 -4.39 18.76 -2.58
CA VAL A 164 -4.05 19.99 -3.30
C VAL A 164 -3.27 20.97 -2.43
N ARG A 165 -3.67 21.13 -1.16
CA ARG A 165 -2.95 21.98 -0.19
C ARG A 165 -1.49 21.53 -0.02
N TYR A 166 -1.24 20.23 -0.03
CA TYR A 166 0.10 19.66 0.14
C TYR A 166 0.79 19.31 -1.18
N ALA A 167 0.15 19.52 -2.34
CA ALA A 167 0.75 19.26 -3.64
C ALA A 167 1.83 20.29 -3.99
N VAL A 168 1.77 21.49 -3.41
CA VAL A 168 2.73 22.58 -3.65
C VAL A 168 3.58 22.79 -2.39
N GLY A 169 4.91 22.81 -2.56
CA GLY A 169 5.85 23.10 -1.48
C GLY A 169 6.26 21.91 -0.60
N TYR A 170 5.61 20.75 -0.72
CA TYR A 170 6.01 19.52 -0.02
C TYR A 170 6.60 18.51 -1.00
N ARG A 171 7.76 17.94 -0.65
CA ARG A 171 8.37 16.83 -1.37
C ARG A 171 8.17 15.56 -0.56
N SER A 172 7.48 14.59 -1.14
CA SER A 172 7.32 13.24 -0.59
C SER A 172 7.75 12.24 -1.64
N ARG A 173 8.53 11.22 -1.24
CA ARG A 173 8.89 10.13 -2.15
C ARG A 173 7.85 9.02 -2.05
N ALA A 174 7.46 8.48 -3.19
CA ALA A 174 6.78 7.21 -3.31
C ALA A 174 7.83 6.15 -3.70
N ILE A 175 7.94 5.09 -2.91
CA ILE A 175 8.88 3.99 -3.16
C ILE A 175 8.06 2.75 -3.48
N VAL A 176 8.19 2.28 -4.72
CA VAL A 176 7.54 1.08 -5.22
C VAL A 176 8.56 -0.05 -5.28
N THR A 177 8.26 -1.16 -4.62
CA THR A 177 9.12 -2.35 -4.57
C THR A 177 8.41 -3.54 -5.17
N PHE A 178 8.98 -4.12 -6.22
CA PHE A 178 8.48 -5.33 -6.87
C PHE A 178 9.15 -6.57 -6.29
N GLY A 179 8.33 -7.58 -6.00
CA GLY A 179 8.73 -8.89 -5.51
C GLY A 179 9.08 -9.88 -6.62
N LYS A 180 9.46 -11.09 -6.20
CA LYS A 180 9.62 -12.21 -7.12
C LYS A 180 8.24 -12.66 -7.64
N PRO A 181 8.12 -13.07 -8.92
CA PRO A 181 6.87 -13.60 -9.43
C PRO A 181 6.53 -14.89 -8.69
N LEU A 182 5.31 -14.96 -8.18
CA LEU A 182 4.75 -16.16 -7.57
C LEU A 182 4.06 -16.96 -8.67
N SER A 183 4.44 -18.24 -8.79
CA SER A 183 3.70 -19.18 -9.62
C SER A 183 2.33 -19.43 -9.02
N ILE A 184 1.35 -19.60 -9.89
CA ILE A 184 -0.02 -20.02 -9.55
C ILE A 184 -0.27 -21.47 -9.93
N GLU A 185 0.74 -22.16 -10.47
CA GLU A 185 0.63 -23.56 -10.87
C GLU A 185 0.23 -24.42 -9.67
N GLY A 186 -0.75 -25.30 -9.88
CA GLY A 186 -1.26 -26.19 -8.84
C GLY A 186 -2.24 -25.56 -7.87
N VAL A 187 -2.60 -24.29 -8.01
CA VAL A 187 -3.68 -23.65 -7.22
C VAL A 187 -5.02 -23.94 -7.90
N ASP A 188 -5.90 -24.68 -7.22
CA ASP A 188 -7.27 -24.89 -7.71
C ASP A 188 -8.11 -23.61 -7.52
N PRO A 189 -8.56 -22.94 -8.60
CA PRO A 189 -9.38 -21.74 -8.49
C PRO A 189 -10.74 -22.01 -7.84
N THR A 190 -11.25 -23.23 -7.86
CA THR A 190 -12.53 -23.60 -7.25
C THR A 190 -12.43 -23.80 -5.73
N SER A 191 -11.22 -24.12 -5.24
CA SER A 191 -10.89 -24.26 -3.82
C SER A 191 -10.76 -22.90 -3.14
N ARG A 192 -11.80 -22.49 -2.41
CA ARG A 192 -11.78 -21.23 -1.64
C ARG A 192 -10.60 -21.14 -0.65
N ARG A 193 -10.17 -22.29 -0.13
CA ARG A 193 -9.06 -22.38 0.81
C ARG A 193 -7.74 -22.06 0.12
N GLU A 194 -7.43 -22.71 -0.99
CA GLU A 194 -6.17 -22.49 -1.71
C GLU A 194 -6.05 -21.06 -2.24
N VAL A 195 -7.14 -20.50 -2.76
CA VAL A 195 -7.15 -19.09 -3.18
C VAL A 195 -6.88 -18.14 -2.00
N LEU A 196 -7.41 -18.45 -0.81
CA LEU A 196 -7.16 -17.67 0.39
C LEU A 196 -5.71 -17.82 0.88
N ASP A 197 -5.16 -19.03 0.85
CA ASP A 197 -3.78 -19.32 1.22
C ASP A 197 -2.79 -18.59 0.28
N LEU A 198 -3.07 -18.58 -1.03
CA LEU A 198 -2.33 -17.78 -2.00
C LEU A 198 -2.45 -16.28 -1.69
N ALA A 199 -3.64 -15.79 -1.36
CA ALA A 199 -3.84 -14.38 -1.01
C ALA A 199 -3.06 -13.98 0.25
N HIS A 200 -2.98 -14.85 1.26
CA HIS A 200 -2.15 -14.63 2.45
C HIS A 200 -0.66 -14.68 2.14
N THR A 201 -0.24 -15.58 1.24
CA THR A 201 1.15 -15.65 0.76
C THR A 201 1.54 -14.36 0.05
N ILE A 202 0.69 -13.86 -0.84
CA ILE A 202 0.85 -12.56 -1.52
C ILE A 202 0.97 -11.44 -0.48
N MET A 203 0.03 -11.32 0.46
CA MET A 203 0.07 -10.24 1.47
C MET A 203 1.30 -10.32 2.39
N THR A 204 1.77 -11.53 2.69
CA THR A 204 3.01 -11.72 3.45
C THR A 204 4.23 -11.25 2.64
N ALA A 205 4.27 -11.56 1.35
CA ALA A 205 5.31 -11.07 0.45
C ALA A 205 5.26 -9.54 0.32
N VAL A 206 4.09 -8.95 0.09
CA VAL A 206 3.87 -7.49 0.09
C VAL A 206 4.38 -6.85 1.38
N GLY A 207 4.05 -7.45 2.53
CA GLY A 207 4.51 -6.98 3.84
C GLY A 207 6.03 -6.95 3.97
N ARG A 208 6.73 -7.98 3.48
CA ARG A 208 8.20 -8.04 3.47
C ARG A 208 8.84 -7.04 2.50
N LEU A 209 8.16 -6.73 1.40
CA LEU A 209 8.64 -5.77 0.40
C LEU A 209 8.46 -4.32 0.85
N HIS A 210 7.50 -4.05 1.74
CA HIS A 210 7.21 -2.71 2.23
C HIS A 210 8.46 -2.04 2.81
N LYS A 211 8.85 -0.90 2.23
CA LYS A 211 10.04 -0.16 2.64
C LYS A 211 9.78 0.49 3.99
N VAL A 212 10.64 0.19 4.96
CA VAL A 212 10.63 0.84 6.28
C VAL A 212 11.29 2.21 6.16
N LEU A 213 10.50 3.27 6.34
CA LEU A 213 10.96 4.65 6.15
C LEU A 213 11.30 5.34 7.48
N PRO A 214 12.18 6.36 7.45
CA PRO A 214 12.55 7.13 8.64
C PRO A 214 11.33 7.63 9.44
N THR A 215 10.30 8.12 8.74
CA THR A 215 9.07 8.66 9.33
C THR A 215 8.30 7.61 10.10
N ALA A 216 8.22 6.38 9.59
CA ALA A 216 7.56 5.25 10.25
C ALA A 216 8.34 4.77 11.49
N VAL A 217 9.68 4.68 11.38
CA VAL A 217 10.56 4.31 12.50
C VAL A 217 10.43 5.33 13.63
N VAL A 218 10.57 6.63 13.33
CA VAL A 218 10.43 7.68 14.33
C VAL A 218 9.01 7.69 14.90
N ALA A 219 7.98 7.57 14.07
CA ALA A 219 6.60 7.50 14.56
C ALA A 219 6.37 6.35 15.55
N ASN A 220 6.95 5.18 15.30
CA ASN A 220 6.89 4.03 16.20
C ASN A 220 7.72 4.24 17.48
N ALA A 221 8.91 4.84 17.34
CA ALA A 221 9.84 5.15 18.44
C ALA A 221 9.45 6.38 19.27
N MET A 222 8.40 7.11 18.91
CA MET A 222 7.97 8.29 19.65
C MET A 222 7.22 7.95 20.95
N ARG A 223 7.32 8.85 21.93
CA ARG A 223 6.46 8.96 23.13
C ARG A 223 5.79 10.34 23.10
N PRO A 224 4.81 10.66 23.97
CA PRO A 224 4.19 12.00 23.99
C PRO A 224 5.20 13.17 24.04
N SER A 225 6.32 12.97 24.75
CA SER A 225 7.49 13.86 24.79
C SER A 225 8.74 13.02 25.05
N VAL A 226 9.83 13.29 24.33
CA VAL A 226 11.08 12.52 24.42
C VAL A 226 12.29 13.41 24.09
N THR A 227 13.47 13.13 24.64
CA THR A 227 14.70 13.81 24.24
C THR A 227 15.18 13.28 22.89
N ARG A 228 15.99 14.05 22.14
CA ARG A 228 16.54 13.57 20.87
C ARG A 228 17.35 12.28 21.04
N ARG A 229 18.22 12.24 22.06
CA ARG A 229 19.06 11.07 22.38
C ARG A 229 18.23 9.82 22.69
N ASP A 230 17.19 9.97 23.51
CA ASP A 230 16.31 8.83 23.83
C ASP A 230 15.50 8.37 22.61
N LEU A 231 15.10 9.31 21.74
CA LEU A 231 14.40 8.97 20.50
C LEU A 231 15.28 8.17 19.55
N GLU A 232 16.55 8.55 19.39
CA GLU A 232 17.53 7.81 18.59
C GLU A 232 17.71 6.39 19.13
N ALA A 233 17.94 6.23 20.44
CA ALA A 233 18.10 4.91 21.06
C ALA A 233 16.85 4.02 20.90
N ARG A 234 15.64 4.61 20.98
CA ARG A 234 14.40 3.86 20.73
C ARG A 234 14.24 3.49 19.25
N ALA A 235 14.66 4.37 18.35
CA ALA A 235 14.64 4.10 16.92
C ALA A 235 15.62 2.98 16.55
N ASP A 236 16.80 2.92 17.17
CA ASP A 236 17.73 1.78 17.03
C ASP A 236 17.07 0.47 17.45
N ALA A 237 16.41 0.42 18.62
CA ALA A 237 15.72 -0.78 19.08
C ALA A 237 14.61 -1.25 18.11
N VAL A 238 13.88 -0.31 17.50
CA VAL A 238 12.88 -0.62 16.46
C VAL A 238 13.56 -1.17 15.21
N ILE A 239 14.64 -0.53 14.75
CA ILE A 239 15.41 -0.96 13.57
C ILE A 239 16.01 -2.36 13.78
N ASP A 240 16.55 -2.67 14.95
CA ASP A 240 17.13 -3.97 15.27
C ASP A 240 16.08 -5.09 15.24
N THR A 241 14.88 -4.80 15.76
CA THR A 241 13.73 -5.72 15.68
C THR A 241 13.34 -5.96 14.23
N LEU A 242 13.23 -4.91 13.42
CA LEU A 242 12.87 -5.00 12.00
C LEU A 242 13.95 -5.70 11.18
N ARG A 243 15.24 -5.46 11.48
CA ARG A 243 16.38 -6.14 10.85
C ARG A 243 16.30 -7.65 11.12
N SER A 244 16.04 -8.04 12.36
CA SER A 244 15.88 -9.43 12.76
C SER A 244 14.69 -10.11 12.08
N ALA A 245 13.64 -9.34 11.76
CA ALA A 245 12.48 -9.81 10.98
C ALA A 245 12.73 -9.85 9.45
N GLY A 246 13.92 -9.46 8.98
CA GLY A 246 14.25 -9.40 7.55
C GLY A 246 13.51 -8.30 6.79
N ALA A 247 13.16 -7.20 7.47
CA ALA A 247 12.46 -6.08 6.85
C ALA A 247 13.30 -5.35 5.80
N ASN A 248 12.64 -4.78 4.80
CA ASN A 248 13.27 -3.90 3.82
C ASN A 248 13.56 -2.53 4.44
N LEU A 249 14.68 -2.40 5.14
CA LEU A 249 15.08 -1.17 5.84
C LEU A 249 15.48 -0.04 4.89
N GLY A 250 14.95 1.16 5.12
CA GLY A 250 15.34 2.40 4.43
C GLY A 250 16.32 3.27 5.23
N VAL A 251 16.69 2.85 6.43
CA VAL A 251 17.63 3.52 7.35
C VAL A 251 18.45 2.46 8.08
N GLN A 252 19.67 2.81 8.48
CA GLN A 252 20.61 1.91 9.15
C GLN A 252 20.70 2.13 10.66
N SER A 253 20.42 3.35 11.14
CA SER A 253 20.48 3.71 12.56
C SER A 253 19.35 4.65 12.99
N GLY A 254 19.12 4.71 14.29
CA GLY A 254 18.18 5.62 14.93
C GLY A 254 18.58 7.07 14.73
N ALA A 255 19.89 7.38 14.78
CA ALA A 255 20.41 8.71 14.47
C ALA A 255 20.08 9.15 13.03
N GLU A 256 20.26 8.25 12.06
CA GLU A 256 19.87 8.50 10.66
C GLU A 256 18.36 8.69 10.52
N ALA A 257 17.55 7.82 11.13
CA ALA A 257 16.10 7.90 11.09
C ALA A 257 15.58 9.23 11.67
N VAL A 258 16.10 9.65 12.81
CA VAL A 258 15.74 10.91 13.47
C VAL A 258 16.19 12.11 12.63
N ALA A 259 17.41 12.10 12.10
CA ALA A 259 17.91 13.18 11.25
C ALA A 259 17.05 13.37 9.99
N GLN A 260 16.61 12.29 9.34
CA GLN A 260 15.80 12.36 8.13
C GLN A 260 14.31 12.63 8.39
N ALA A 261 13.77 12.28 9.57
CA ALA A 261 12.33 12.34 9.81
C ALA A 261 11.86 13.58 10.60
N LEU A 262 12.70 14.23 11.41
CA LEU A 262 12.25 15.30 12.29
C LEU A 262 11.69 16.50 11.52
N GLU A 263 12.50 17.10 10.63
CA GLU A 263 12.07 18.26 9.85
C GLU A 263 10.81 17.95 9.02
N PRO A 264 10.72 16.84 8.27
CA PRO A 264 9.51 16.53 7.53
C PRO A 264 8.27 16.31 8.42
N LEU A 265 8.41 15.68 9.59
CA LEU A 265 7.29 15.46 10.52
C LEU A 265 6.83 16.76 11.19
N GLU A 266 7.77 17.67 11.49
CA GLU A 266 7.49 18.99 12.06
C GLU A 266 6.84 19.92 11.03
N ALA A 267 7.35 19.93 9.79
CA ALA A 267 6.75 20.68 8.67
C ALA A 267 5.29 20.28 8.41
N ARG A 268 4.91 19.03 8.74
CA ARG A 268 3.53 18.55 8.64
C ARG A 268 2.72 18.68 9.93
N GLY A 269 3.26 19.36 10.95
CA GLY A 269 2.58 19.62 12.22
C GLY A 269 2.28 18.37 13.04
N ILE A 270 2.99 17.26 12.79
CA ILE A 270 2.79 15.98 13.49
C ILE A 270 3.54 15.97 14.82
N ILE A 271 4.72 16.58 14.82
CA ILE A 271 5.57 16.78 16.00
C ILE A 271 6.01 18.24 16.09
N VAL A 272 6.66 18.58 17.20
CA VAL A 272 7.40 19.84 17.36
C VAL A 272 8.73 19.53 18.07
N ALA A 273 9.83 20.11 17.59
CA ALA A 273 11.16 19.97 18.18
C ALA A 273 11.59 21.29 18.81
N GLU A 274 11.56 21.36 20.15
CA GLU A 274 11.89 22.58 20.90
C GLU A 274 12.75 22.25 22.13
N ARG A 275 13.79 23.06 22.36
CA ARG A 275 14.64 22.99 23.57
C ARG A 275 15.18 21.58 23.83
N GLY A 276 15.67 20.91 22.78
CA GLY A 276 16.24 19.55 22.85
C GLY A 276 15.24 18.41 23.06
N ARG A 277 13.93 18.69 22.97
CA ARG A 277 12.85 17.70 23.10
C ARG A 277 11.95 17.69 21.88
N VAL A 278 11.45 16.51 21.57
CA VAL A 278 10.46 16.28 20.52
C VAL A 278 9.14 15.92 21.17
N ARG A 279 8.06 16.65 20.83
CA ARG A 279 6.71 16.45 21.37
C ARG A 279 5.72 16.14 20.26
N VAL A 280 4.73 15.30 20.57
CA VAL A 280 3.67 14.95 19.62
C VAL A 280 2.63 16.08 19.55
N ARG A 281 2.29 16.51 18.34
CA ARG A 281 1.22 17.50 18.05
C ARG A 281 -0.03 16.82 17.47
N ASP A 282 0.12 15.91 16.50
CA ASP A 282 -0.98 15.08 15.98
C ASP A 282 -0.72 13.59 16.24
N ARG A 283 -1.32 13.09 17.33
CA ARG A 283 -1.21 11.68 17.71
C ARG A 283 -1.87 10.70 16.73
N ASN A 284 -2.84 11.16 15.93
CA ASN A 284 -3.57 10.26 15.02
C ASN A 284 -2.71 9.97 13.80
N VAL A 285 -2.12 11.02 13.22
CA VAL A 285 -1.22 10.90 12.07
C VAL A 285 0.08 10.18 12.47
N LEU A 286 0.65 10.51 13.63
CA LEU A 286 1.80 9.78 14.16
C LEU A 286 1.50 8.28 14.30
N ARG A 287 0.33 7.93 14.87
CA ARG A 287 -0.06 6.53 15.01
C ARG A 287 -0.28 5.84 13.66
N TYR A 288 -0.82 6.55 12.67
CA TYR A 288 -0.96 6.03 11.31
C TYR A 288 0.40 5.57 10.76
N TYR A 289 1.44 6.40 10.84
CA TYR A 289 2.78 6.03 10.39
C TYR A 289 3.44 4.96 11.26
N ALA A 290 3.24 4.98 12.57
CA ALA A 290 3.79 3.96 13.45
C ALA A 290 3.27 2.54 13.09
N ARG A 291 1.99 2.47 12.72
CA ARG A 291 1.28 1.21 12.41
C ARG A 291 1.56 0.65 11.03
N THR A 292 2.26 1.38 10.16
CA THR A 292 2.72 0.82 8.89
C THR A 292 3.78 -0.26 9.09
N LEU A 293 4.33 -0.39 10.30
CA LEU A 293 5.34 -1.38 10.67
C LEU A 293 4.75 -2.57 11.43
N ASP A 294 3.47 -2.52 11.83
CA ASP A 294 2.86 -3.54 12.71
C ASP A 294 2.94 -4.95 12.12
N HIS A 295 2.84 -5.10 10.80
CA HIS A 295 2.92 -6.41 10.15
C HIS A 295 4.33 -7.04 10.21
N LEU A 296 5.36 -6.24 10.49
CA LEU A 296 6.76 -6.66 10.66
C LEU A 296 7.15 -6.78 12.14
N LEU A 297 6.51 -6.01 13.02
CA LEU A 297 6.80 -5.97 14.45
C LEU A 297 5.93 -6.94 15.28
N ALA A 298 4.74 -7.31 14.79
CA ALA A 298 3.90 -8.28 15.48
C ALA A 298 4.48 -9.69 15.33
N SER A 299 4.74 -10.36 16.46
CA SER A 299 4.94 -11.81 16.45
C SER A 299 3.72 -12.48 15.77
N PRO A 300 3.91 -13.57 15.00
CA PRO A 300 2.84 -14.25 14.29
C PRO A 300 1.60 -14.61 15.12
N SER A 301 1.73 -14.72 16.45
CA SER A 301 0.63 -15.06 17.37
C SER A 301 -0.42 -13.97 17.60
N ARG A 302 -0.18 -12.71 17.20
CA ARG A 302 -1.11 -11.59 17.47
C ARG A 302 -2.23 -11.41 16.44
N ARG A 303 -2.30 -12.26 15.40
CA ARG A 303 -3.25 -12.11 14.28
C ARG A 303 -4.53 -12.95 14.39
N THR A 304 -4.71 -13.72 15.46
CA THR A 304 -5.92 -14.50 15.72
C THR A 304 -6.65 -13.96 16.94
N HIS A 305 -7.48 -12.93 16.76
CA HIS A 305 -8.65 -12.63 17.60
C HIS A 305 -9.62 -11.74 16.82
#